data_AF-A0A132AJZ3-F1
#
_entry.id   AF-A0A132AJZ3-F1
#
_cell.length_a   1.000
_cell.length_b   1.000
_cell.length_c   1.000
_cell.angle_alpha   90.00
_cell.angle_beta   90.00
_cell.angle_gamma   90.00
#
_symmetry.space_group_name_H-M   'P 1'
#
loop_
_entity.id
_entity.type
_entity.pdbx_description
1 polymer ?
#
loop_
_entity_poly.entity_id
_entity_poly.type
_entity_poly.pdbx_seq_one_letter_code
_entity_poly.pdbx_strand_id
1 'polypeptide(L)'
;MCPEYGATVAFFPPDSIAMEYLQQTGRDPQSIKYIESYLRATKMFRVDYNDSNEDPFYTKVCELDLSTIKISLSGPKRPHDRVAVDEMKKDFKACLENKVGFKGYGLKPEELNKSTRFVFQGQEYDLKHGSVVISAITSCTNTSNPSVMLGAGLLAKKAVEKGLTVAPYIKTSISPGSGVVTYYLRES
;
A
#
# COMPACT_ATOMS: atom_id res chain seq x y z
N MET A 1 -2.44 -4.41 8.85
CA MET A 1 -1.85 -5.66 8.36
C MET A 1 -1.26 -6.50 9.50
N CYS A 2 -1.87 -6.50 10.69
CA CYS A 2 -1.36 -7.23 11.85
C CYS A 2 -1.41 -8.77 11.68
N PRO A 3 -2.53 -9.34 11.15
CA PRO A 3 -2.61 -10.77 10.94
C PRO A 3 -1.57 -11.31 9.95
N GLU A 4 -1.14 -10.50 8.98
CA GLU A 4 -0.20 -10.94 7.93
C GLU A 4 1.20 -11.29 8.44
N TYR A 5 1.64 -10.71 9.57
CA TYR A 5 2.88 -11.08 10.26
C TYR A 5 2.65 -11.85 11.57
N GLY A 6 1.39 -12.25 11.84
CA GLY A 6 1.06 -13.21 12.89
C GLY A 6 0.95 -12.66 14.32
N ALA A 7 0.96 -11.34 14.51
CA ALA A 7 0.73 -10.77 15.84
C ALA A 7 -0.76 -10.64 16.15
N THR A 8 -1.10 -10.65 17.45
CA THR A 8 -2.48 -10.43 17.92
C THR A 8 -2.91 -8.97 17.74
N VAL A 9 -2.03 -8.02 18.07
CA VAL A 9 -2.27 -6.57 17.97
C VAL A 9 -0.97 -5.87 17.59
N ALA A 10 -1.07 -4.86 16.73
CA ALA A 10 -0.07 -3.81 16.59
C ALA A 10 -0.63 -2.51 17.14
N PHE A 11 0.07 -1.95 18.12
CA PHE A 11 -0.40 -0.82 18.88
C PHE A 11 0.51 0.38 18.67
N PHE A 12 -0.10 1.51 18.34
CA PHE A 12 0.53 2.83 18.33
C PHE A 12 -0.13 3.63 19.46
N PRO A 13 0.62 4.00 20.53
CA PRO A 13 0.07 4.78 21.63
C PRO A 13 -0.55 6.11 21.13
N PRO A 14 -1.66 6.58 21.72
CA PRO A 14 -2.19 7.90 21.40
C PRO A 14 -1.19 9.00 21.75
N ASP A 15 -1.00 9.93 20.82
CA ASP A 15 -0.11 11.08 20.91
C ASP A 15 -0.80 12.35 20.35
N SER A 16 -0.04 13.42 20.13
CA SER A 16 -0.57 14.65 19.54
C SER A 16 -1.08 14.44 18.11
N ILE A 17 -0.40 13.59 17.31
CA ILE A 17 -0.82 13.28 15.94
C ILE A 17 -2.18 12.57 15.93
N ALA A 18 -2.44 11.68 16.90
CA ALA A 18 -3.75 11.08 17.07
C ALA A 18 -4.84 12.14 17.37
N MET A 19 -4.54 13.15 18.20
CA MET A 19 -5.49 14.24 18.49
C MET A 19 -5.73 15.13 17.27
N GLU A 20 -4.68 15.46 16.52
CA GLU A 20 -4.77 16.18 15.25
C GLU A 20 -5.66 15.43 14.25
N TYR A 21 -5.50 14.10 14.16
CA TYR A 21 -6.35 13.28 13.30
C TYR A 21 -7.82 13.31 13.74
N LEU A 22 -8.12 13.28 15.04
CA LEU A 22 -9.49 13.43 15.54
C LEU A 22 -10.08 14.79 15.15
N GLN A 23 -9.28 15.87 15.26
CA GLN A 23 -9.68 17.20 14.84
C GLN A 23 -9.94 17.26 13.32
N GLN A 24 -9.02 16.74 12.51
CA GLN A 24 -9.14 16.70 11.05
C GLN A 24 -10.35 15.89 10.57
N THR A 25 -10.73 14.85 11.33
CA THR A 25 -11.93 14.05 11.04
C THR A 25 -13.21 14.62 11.66
N GLY A 26 -13.18 15.88 12.09
CA GLY A 26 -14.34 16.67 12.51
C GLY A 26 -14.89 16.29 13.88
N ARG A 27 -14.09 15.69 14.76
CA ARG A 27 -14.51 15.48 16.16
C ARG A 27 -14.60 16.80 16.91
N ASP A 28 -15.58 16.86 17.81
CA ASP A 28 -15.84 18.04 18.62
C ASP A 28 -14.62 18.44 19.48
N PRO A 29 -14.20 19.72 19.48
CA PRO A 29 -13.02 20.17 20.21
C PRO A 29 -13.07 19.91 21.72
N GLN A 30 -14.26 20.01 22.33
CA GLN A 30 -14.41 19.75 23.77
C GLN A 30 -14.19 18.26 24.09
N SER A 31 -14.65 17.38 23.21
CA SER A 31 -14.43 15.93 23.30
C SER A 31 -12.94 15.58 23.16
N ILE A 32 -12.23 16.19 22.20
CA ILE A 32 -10.79 16.00 22.02
C ILE A 32 -10.03 16.41 23.28
N LYS A 33 -10.34 17.58 23.84
CA LYS A 33 -9.74 18.06 25.09
C LYS A 33 -9.95 17.10 26.25
N TYR A 34 -11.16 16.54 26.39
CA TYR A 34 -11.46 15.53 27.40
C TYR A 34 -10.66 14.25 27.19
N ILE A 35 -10.58 13.74 25.95
CA ILE A 35 -9.82 12.53 25.61
C ILE A 35 -8.35 12.69 25.97
N GLU A 36 -7.72 13.79 25.54
CA GLU A 36 -6.31 14.06 25.85
C GLU A 36 -6.09 14.19 27.35
N SER A 37 -6.94 14.96 28.04
CA SER A 37 -6.84 15.15 29.50
C SER A 37 -6.93 13.83 30.25
N TYR A 38 -7.86 12.95 29.84
CA TYR A 38 -8.01 11.61 30.39
C TYR A 38 -6.76 10.76 30.15
N LEU A 39 -6.27 10.69 28.90
CA LEU A 39 -5.11 9.89 28.54
C LEU A 39 -3.85 10.36 29.28
N ARG A 40 -3.68 11.67 29.48
CA ARG A 40 -2.59 12.22 30.29
C ARG A 40 -2.74 11.87 31.76
N ALA A 41 -3.94 12.04 32.32
CA ALA A 41 -4.21 11.71 33.73
C ALA A 41 -3.99 10.22 34.04
N THR A 42 -4.27 9.33 33.08
CA THR A 42 -4.07 7.88 33.21
C THR A 42 -2.70 7.39 32.72
N LYS A 43 -1.80 8.30 32.31
CA LYS A 43 -0.46 7.99 31.77
C LYS A 43 -0.49 7.05 30.56
N MET A 44 -1.51 7.21 29.70
CA MET A 44 -1.69 6.48 28.44
C MET A 44 -1.45 7.37 27.20
N PHE A 45 -1.11 8.65 27.39
CA PHE A 45 -0.73 9.56 26.32
C PHE A 45 0.79 9.56 26.14
N ARG A 46 1.29 9.26 24.94
CA ARG A 46 2.70 9.36 24.61
C ARG A 46 3.03 10.80 24.24
N VAL A 47 4.00 11.41 24.93
CA VAL A 47 4.31 12.84 24.77
C VAL A 47 5.45 13.02 23.78
N ASP A 48 6.52 12.25 23.94
CA ASP A 48 7.69 12.34 23.06
C ASP A 48 8.21 10.93 22.73
N TYR A 49 8.29 10.62 21.44
CA TYR A 49 8.91 9.38 20.96
C TYR A 49 10.45 9.42 20.99
N ASN A 50 11.05 10.60 21.20
CA ASN A 50 12.49 10.77 21.34
C ASN A 50 12.98 10.72 22.80
N ASP A 51 12.07 10.81 23.77
CA ASP A 51 12.41 10.62 25.18
C ASP A 51 12.38 9.13 25.53
N SER A 52 13.57 8.54 25.69
CA SER A 52 13.73 7.14 26.07
C SER A 52 13.24 6.84 27.48
N ASN A 53 13.04 7.85 28.34
CA ASN A 53 12.45 7.64 29.67
C ASN A 53 10.96 7.29 29.61
N GLU A 54 10.28 7.60 28.50
CA GLU A 54 8.88 7.22 28.29
C GLU A 54 8.74 5.80 27.70
N ASP A 55 9.84 5.15 27.30
CA ASP A 55 9.80 3.85 26.66
C ASP A 55 9.42 2.73 27.64
N PRO A 56 8.39 1.92 27.30
CA PRO A 56 8.08 0.72 28.08
C PRO A 56 9.23 -0.29 28.09
N PHE A 57 9.26 -1.12 29.13
CA PHE A 57 10.11 -2.30 29.14
C PHE A 57 9.49 -3.40 28.27
N TYR A 58 10.03 -3.58 27.07
CA TYR A 58 9.62 -4.62 26.15
C TYR A 58 10.39 -5.93 26.38
N THR A 59 9.72 -7.07 26.16
CA THR A 59 10.37 -8.39 26.18
C THR A 59 11.50 -8.50 25.15
N LYS A 60 11.30 -7.86 23.98
CA LYS A 60 12.29 -7.75 22.92
C LYS A 60 12.03 -6.48 22.13
N VAL A 61 13.10 -5.77 21.79
CA VAL A 61 13.07 -4.62 20.88
C VAL A 61 13.57 -5.07 19.51
N CYS A 62 12.85 -4.68 18.46
CA CYS A 62 13.25 -4.86 17.07
C CYS A 62 13.30 -3.46 16.44
N GLU A 63 14.34 -3.18 15.67
CA GLU A 63 14.57 -1.86 15.07
C GLU A 63 14.40 -1.90 13.56
N LEU A 64 13.92 -0.78 12.99
CA LEU A 64 13.82 -0.56 11.56
C LEU A 64 14.25 0.87 11.24
N ASP A 65 15.39 1.01 10.60
CA ASP A 65 15.82 2.30 10.04
C ASP A 65 15.03 2.60 8.75
N LEU A 66 14.21 3.64 8.78
CA LEU A 66 13.36 4.06 7.67
C LEU A 66 14.17 4.45 6.42
N SER A 67 15.42 4.88 6.57
CA SER A 67 16.30 5.23 5.44
C SER A 67 16.67 4.02 4.58
N THR A 68 16.58 2.81 5.15
CA THR A 68 16.86 1.55 4.45
C THR A 68 15.68 1.05 3.62
N ILE A 69 14.51 1.67 3.76
CA ILE A 69 13.29 1.24 3.06
C ILE A 69 13.43 1.54 1.56
N LYS A 70 13.32 0.49 0.75
CA LYS A 70 13.18 0.60 -0.72
C LYS A 70 11.72 0.47 -1.13
N ILE A 71 11.32 1.22 -2.17
CA ILE A 71 10.02 1.05 -2.83
C ILE A 71 9.91 -0.41 -3.28
N SER A 72 8.85 -1.09 -2.85
CA SER A 72 8.71 -2.53 -3.00
C SER A 72 7.28 -2.93 -3.33
N LEU A 73 7.14 -4.12 -3.89
CA LEU A 73 5.91 -4.87 -4.07
C LEU A 73 5.96 -6.13 -3.20
N SER A 74 4.84 -6.84 -3.08
CA SER A 74 4.78 -8.16 -2.45
C SER A 74 4.14 -9.16 -3.40
N GLY A 75 4.76 -10.33 -3.58
CA GLY A 75 4.22 -11.39 -4.42
C GLY A 75 5.29 -12.33 -5.02
N PRO A 76 4.90 -13.19 -5.97
CA PRO A 76 3.61 -13.17 -6.66
C PRO A 76 2.47 -13.88 -5.90
N LYS A 77 2.76 -14.69 -4.87
CA LYS A 77 1.75 -15.57 -4.26
C LYS A 77 1.50 -15.35 -2.77
N ARG A 78 2.35 -14.60 -2.04
CA ARG A 78 2.17 -14.31 -0.61
C ARG A 78 2.49 -12.85 -0.25
N PRO A 79 1.85 -12.28 0.79
CA PRO A 79 2.03 -10.88 1.17
C PRO A 79 3.41 -10.56 1.77
N HIS A 80 4.10 -11.53 2.36
CA HIS A 80 5.45 -11.35 2.92
C HIS A 80 6.58 -11.58 1.90
N ASP A 81 6.25 -11.96 0.66
CA ASP A 81 7.23 -12.13 -0.42
C ASP A 81 7.62 -10.76 -1.01
N ARG A 82 8.35 -9.95 -0.24
CA ARG A 82 8.78 -8.60 -0.62
C ARG A 82 9.75 -8.63 -1.81
N VAL A 83 9.52 -7.75 -2.79
CA VAL A 83 10.36 -7.56 -3.98
C VAL A 83 10.57 -6.07 -4.19
N ALA A 84 11.81 -5.60 -4.21
CA ALA A 84 12.11 -4.20 -4.53
C ALA A 84 11.71 -3.88 -5.98
N VAL A 85 11.18 -2.69 -6.23
CA VAL A 85 10.62 -2.33 -7.57
C VAL A 85 11.68 -2.38 -8.66
N ASP A 86 12.91 -2.00 -8.35
CA ASP A 86 14.09 -2.09 -9.23
C ASP A 86 14.45 -3.53 -9.60
N GLU A 87 14.15 -4.50 -8.74
CA GLU A 87 14.39 -5.93 -8.97
C GLU A 87 13.18 -6.69 -9.57
N MET A 88 12.00 -6.06 -9.65
CA MET A 88 10.74 -6.73 -10.00
C MET A 88 10.81 -7.51 -11.32
N LYS A 89 11.40 -6.91 -12.36
CA LYS A 89 11.53 -7.57 -13.67
C LYS A 89 12.39 -8.84 -13.61
N LYS A 90 13.46 -8.81 -12.80
CA LYS A 90 14.37 -9.94 -12.62
C LYS A 90 13.73 -11.03 -11.78
N ASP A 91 13.08 -10.66 -10.66
CA ASP A 91 12.35 -11.59 -9.80
C ASP A 91 11.23 -12.30 -10.57
N PHE A 92 10.42 -11.56 -11.34
CA PHE A 92 9.34 -12.15 -12.12
C PHE A 92 9.86 -13.13 -13.19
N LYS A 93 10.93 -12.77 -13.91
CA LYS A 93 11.54 -13.67 -14.91
C LYS A 93 12.03 -14.97 -14.27
N ALA A 94 12.72 -14.88 -13.14
CA ALA A 94 13.14 -16.08 -12.40
C ALA A 94 11.92 -16.91 -11.94
N CYS A 95 10.85 -16.24 -11.51
CA CYS A 95 9.61 -16.93 -11.12
C CYS A 95 8.98 -17.73 -12.27
N LEU A 96 9.15 -17.34 -13.53
CA LEU A 96 8.59 -18.10 -14.66
C LEU A 96 9.16 -19.54 -14.71
N GLU A 97 10.47 -19.68 -14.54
CA GLU A 97 11.20 -20.95 -14.70
C GLU A 97 11.28 -21.77 -13.40
N ASN A 98 11.36 -21.09 -12.25
CA ASN A 98 11.47 -21.73 -10.95
C ASN A 98 10.40 -22.82 -10.76
N LYS A 99 10.79 -23.92 -10.10
CA LYS A 99 9.87 -25.02 -9.74
C LYS A 99 8.60 -24.46 -9.10
N VAL A 100 7.46 -25.07 -9.44
CA VAL A 100 6.15 -24.65 -8.95
C VAL A 100 6.17 -24.51 -7.43
N GLY A 101 5.90 -23.30 -6.96
CA GLY A 101 5.96 -22.92 -5.55
C GLY A 101 5.58 -21.45 -5.38
N PHE A 102 5.87 -20.85 -4.23
CA PHE A 102 5.51 -19.45 -3.96
C PHE A 102 6.20 -18.44 -4.90
N LYS A 103 7.40 -18.78 -5.37
CA LYS A 103 8.25 -18.01 -6.29
C LYS A 103 8.53 -18.75 -7.61
N GLY A 104 7.57 -19.56 -8.07
CA GLY A 104 7.76 -20.40 -9.25
C GLY A 104 6.48 -20.79 -9.96
N TYR A 105 6.51 -20.71 -11.29
CA TYR A 105 5.44 -21.12 -12.20
C TYR A 105 5.79 -22.40 -12.98
N GLY A 106 7.06 -22.82 -13.00
CA GLY A 106 7.52 -24.07 -13.59
C GLY A 106 7.40 -24.14 -15.11
N LEU A 107 7.48 -23.00 -15.80
CA LEU A 107 7.46 -22.94 -17.26
C LEU A 107 8.77 -23.50 -17.83
N LYS A 108 8.66 -24.19 -18.96
CA LYS A 108 9.84 -24.64 -19.70
C LYS A 108 10.45 -23.48 -20.50
N PRO A 109 11.76 -23.50 -20.82
CA PRO A 109 12.42 -22.44 -21.58
C PRO A 109 11.71 -22.06 -22.88
N GLU A 110 11.14 -23.04 -23.59
CA GLU A 110 10.39 -22.87 -24.83
C GLU A 110 9.07 -22.07 -24.65
N GLU A 111 8.54 -21.95 -23.44
CA GLU A 111 7.28 -21.28 -23.14
C GLU A 111 7.45 -19.83 -22.67
N LEU A 112 8.68 -19.40 -22.39
CA LEU A 112 8.97 -18.09 -21.75
C LEU A 112 8.64 -16.89 -22.62
N ASN A 113 8.61 -17.07 -23.94
CA ASN A 113 8.27 -16.02 -24.90
C ASN A 113 6.86 -16.17 -25.47
N LYS A 114 6.03 -17.05 -24.88
CA LYS A 114 4.67 -17.28 -25.35
C LYS A 114 3.85 -15.98 -25.26
N SER A 115 3.22 -15.63 -26.37
CA SER A 115 2.23 -14.57 -26.45
C SER A 115 0.98 -15.07 -27.18
N THR A 116 -0.14 -14.40 -26.95
CA THR A 116 -1.39 -14.66 -27.65
C THR A 116 -2.00 -13.34 -28.10
N ARG A 117 -2.48 -13.31 -29.34
CA ARG A 117 -3.26 -12.19 -29.87
C ARG A 117 -4.70 -12.31 -29.44
N PHE A 118 -5.35 -11.17 -29.23
CA PHE A 118 -6.79 -11.08 -29.01
C PHE A 118 -7.33 -9.75 -29.52
N VAL A 119 -8.62 -9.73 -29.82
CA VAL A 119 -9.33 -8.52 -30.27
C VAL A 119 -10.18 -8.01 -29.10
N PHE A 120 -10.06 -6.72 -28.79
CA PHE A 120 -10.88 -6.04 -27.81
C PHE A 120 -11.35 -4.71 -28.39
N GLN A 121 -12.67 -4.47 -28.39
CA GLN A 121 -13.29 -3.27 -28.98
C GLN A 121 -12.83 -2.98 -30.43
N GLY A 122 -12.66 -4.04 -31.23
CA GLY A 122 -12.25 -3.92 -32.64
C GLY A 122 -10.76 -3.66 -32.88
N GLN A 123 -9.93 -3.63 -31.82
CA GLN A 123 -8.48 -3.47 -31.92
C GLN A 123 -7.75 -4.73 -31.46
N GLU A 124 -6.67 -5.11 -32.17
CA GLU A 124 -5.82 -6.23 -31.81
C GLU A 124 -4.78 -5.87 -30.75
N TYR A 125 -4.56 -6.78 -29.80
CA TYR A 125 -3.60 -6.66 -28.71
C TYR A 125 -2.82 -7.96 -28.51
N ASP A 126 -1.61 -7.86 -27.97
CA ASP A 126 -0.78 -9.00 -27.57
C ASP A 126 -0.75 -9.16 -26.04
N LEU A 127 -1.10 -10.36 -25.57
CA LEU A 127 -0.92 -10.75 -24.17
C LEU A 127 0.30 -11.67 -24.05
N LYS A 128 1.20 -11.36 -23.12
CA LYS A 128 2.42 -12.14 -22.83
C LYS A 128 2.58 -12.33 -21.33
N HIS A 129 3.54 -13.16 -20.93
CA HIS A 129 3.88 -13.32 -19.51
C HIS A 129 4.23 -11.98 -18.88
N GLY A 130 3.58 -11.66 -17.76
CA GLY A 130 3.74 -10.40 -17.04
C GLY A 130 2.89 -9.24 -17.56
N SER A 131 2.04 -9.44 -18.58
CA SER A 131 1.03 -8.46 -18.96
C SER A 131 0.08 -8.19 -17.80
N VAL A 132 -0.11 -6.91 -17.46
CA VAL A 132 -1.09 -6.48 -16.46
C VAL A 132 -2.48 -6.54 -17.08
N VAL A 133 -3.39 -7.29 -16.44
CA VAL A 133 -4.80 -7.40 -16.87
C VAL A 133 -5.79 -6.83 -15.85
N ILE A 134 -5.35 -6.68 -14.60
CA ILE A 134 -6.09 -6.04 -13.51
C ILE A 134 -5.17 -5.01 -12.86
N SER A 135 -5.68 -3.80 -12.68
CA SER A 135 -5.02 -2.75 -11.91
C SER A 135 -6.06 -2.09 -11.00
N ALA A 136 -6.03 -2.42 -9.71
CA ALA A 136 -7.05 -2.02 -8.76
C ALA A 136 -6.45 -1.22 -7.60
N ILE A 137 -6.91 0.01 -7.42
CA ILE A 137 -6.66 0.80 -6.21
C ILE A 137 -7.80 0.48 -5.24
N THR A 138 -7.51 -0.36 -4.25
CA THR A 138 -8.50 -0.94 -3.33
C THR A 138 -7.92 -1.08 -1.93
N SER A 139 -8.68 -1.74 -1.04
CA SER A 139 -8.38 -2.01 0.36
C SER A 139 -8.40 -0.78 1.27
N CYS A 140 -8.97 -0.93 2.46
CA CYS A 140 -8.91 0.10 3.50
C CYS A 140 -7.46 0.44 3.88
N THR A 141 -6.52 -0.50 3.78
CA THR A 141 -5.10 -0.29 4.11
C THR A 141 -4.47 0.91 3.41
N ASN A 142 -4.82 1.13 2.13
CA ASN A 142 -4.25 2.22 1.33
C ASN A 142 -5.25 3.33 1.07
N THR A 143 -6.53 2.99 0.88
CA THR A 143 -7.55 4.00 0.55
C THR A 143 -7.90 4.91 1.73
N SER A 144 -7.58 4.51 2.98
CA SER A 144 -7.72 5.41 4.14
C SER A 144 -6.59 6.42 4.29
N ASN A 145 -5.55 6.37 3.44
CA ASN A 145 -4.38 7.24 3.51
C ASN A 145 -4.44 8.30 2.39
N PRO A 146 -4.78 9.57 2.71
CA PRO A 146 -4.89 10.62 1.71
C PRO A 146 -3.59 10.87 0.94
N SER A 147 -2.44 10.73 1.58
CA SER A 147 -1.14 11.02 0.97
C SER A 147 -0.86 10.15 -0.26
N VAL A 148 -1.14 8.84 -0.17
CA VAL A 148 -0.92 7.93 -1.31
C VAL A 148 -2.01 8.04 -2.36
N MET A 149 -3.25 8.35 -1.97
CA MET A 149 -4.37 8.51 -2.90
C MET A 149 -4.24 9.79 -3.73
N LEU A 150 -3.91 10.91 -3.10
CA LEU A 150 -3.58 12.16 -3.80
C LEU A 150 -2.30 12.00 -4.62
N GLY A 151 -1.29 11.30 -4.10
CA GLY A 151 -0.09 10.97 -4.86
C GLY A 151 -0.40 10.20 -6.16
N ALA A 152 -1.33 9.23 -6.12
CA ALA A 152 -1.79 8.52 -7.30
C ALA A 152 -2.53 9.44 -8.30
N GLY A 153 -3.40 10.34 -7.80
CA GLY A 153 -4.08 11.33 -8.64
C GLY A 153 -3.11 12.29 -9.33
N LEU A 154 -2.12 12.80 -8.60
CA LEU A 154 -1.07 13.68 -9.13
C LEU A 154 -0.19 12.96 -10.17
N LEU A 155 0.12 11.69 -9.96
CA LEU A 155 0.80 10.86 -10.95
C LEU A 155 -0.05 10.72 -12.22
N ALA A 156 -1.35 10.43 -12.07
CA ALA A 156 -2.27 10.29 -13.19
C ALA A 156 -2.38 11.61 -13.99
N LYS A 157 -2.54 12.75 -13.31
CA LYS A 157 -2.53 14.09 -13.93
C LYS A 157 -1.27 14.29 -14.78
N LYS A 158 -0.09 14.08 -14.20
CA LYS A 158 1.19 14.23 -14.91
C LYS A 158 1.34 13.26 -16.08
N ALA A 159 0.79 12.05 -15.98
CA ALA A 159 0.82 11.07 -17.07
C ALA A 159 -0.06 11.51 -18.24
N VAL A 160 -1.28 11.98 -17.96
CA VAL A 160 -2.22 12.50 -18.97
C VAL A 160 -1.68 13.77 -19.64
N GLU A 161 -1.10 14.69 -18.86
CA GLU A 161 -0.43 15.89 -19.40
C GLU A 161 0.74 15.54 -20.33
N LYS A 162 1.35 14.36 -20.16
CA LYS A 162 2.38 13.81 -21.04
C LYS A 162 1.83 12.94 -22.18
N GLY A 163 0.51 12.88 -22.37
CA GLY A 163 -0.15 12.11 -23.43
C GLY A 163 -0.16 10.60 -23.21
N LEU A 164 0.11 10.12 -21.99
CA LEU A 164 0.06 8.69 -21.68
C LEU A 164 -1.39 8.24 -21.44
N THR A 165 -1.70 7.03 -21.87
CA THR A 165 -2.99 6.37 -21.69
C THR A 165 -2.82 4.93 -21.21
N VAL A 166 -3.87 4.35 -20.63
CA VAL A 166 -3.92 2.93 -20.27
C VAL A 166 -4.60 2.14 -21.39
N ALA A 167 -4.08 0.96 -21.71
CA ALA A 167 -4.70 0.09 -22.71
C ALA A 167 -6.12 -0.32 -22.26
N PRO A 168 -7.14 -0.25 -23.13
CA PRO A 168 -8.55 -0.35 -22.72
C PRO A 168 -8.96 -1.77 -22.28
N TYR A 169 -8.18 -2.80 -22.62
CA TYR A 169 -8.42 -4.16 -22.15
C TYR A 169 -8.03 -4.37 -20.67
N ILE A 170 -7.28 -3.44 -20.07
CA ILE A 170 -6.86 -3.54 -18.68
C ILE A 170 -8.06 -3.19 -17.79
N LYS A 171 -8.45 -4.13 -16.91
CA LYS A 171 -9.54 -3.88 -15.96
C LYS A 171 -9.04 -2.99 -14.82
N THR A 172 -9.17 -1.69 -15.01
CA THR A 172 -8.86 -0.68 -13.99
C THR A 172 -10.02 -0.48 -13.04
N SER A 173 -9.76 -0.34 -11.74
CA SER A 173 -10.79 0.02 -10.76
C SER A 173 -10.22 0.84 -9.61
N ILE A 174 -11.05 1.71 -9.05
CA ILE A 174 -10.79 2.41 -7.79
C ILE A 174 -11.99 2.16 -6.87
N SER A 175 -11.73 1.60 -5.69
CA SER A 175 -12.75 1.27 -4.69
C SER A 175 -12.42 1.97 -3.39
N PRO A 176 -12.85 3.24 -3.22
CA PRO A 176 -12.52 4.02 -2.05
C PRO A 176 -13.12 3.42 -0.77
N GLY A 177 -12.34 3.32 0.31
CA GLY A 177 -12.80 2.77 1.59
C GLY A 177 -13.78 3.67 2.35
N SER A 178 -13.99 4.91 1.90
CA SER A 178 -14.90 5.90 2.48
C SER A 178 -15.25 6.97 1.44
N GLY A 179 -16.42 7.59 1.58
CA GLY A 179 -16.82 8.74 0.75
C GLY A 179 -15.88 9.95 0.87
N VAL A 180 -15.15 10.08 1.99
CA VAL A 180 -14.14 11.14 2.20
C VAL A 180 -13.04 11.08 1.15
N VAL A 181 -12.68 9.87 0.69
CA VAL A 181 -11.66 9.66 -0.34
C VAL A 181 -12.09 10.24 -1.67
N THR A 182 -13.34 10.00 -2.06
CA THR A 182 -13.91 10.60 -3.27
C THR A 182 -13.97 12.11 -3.16
N TYR A 183 -14.22 12.66 -1.97
CA TYR A 183 -14.28 14.10 -1.76
C TYR A 183 -12.92 14.77 -2.01
N TYR A 184 -11.85 14.35 -1.32
CA TYR A 184 -10.55 15.02 -1.53
C TYR A 184 -9.96 14.77 -2.92
N LEU A 185 -10.31 13.68 -3.61
CA LEU A 185 -9.89 13.45 -5.00
C LEU A 185 -10.62 14.36 -6.00
N ARG A 186 -11.80 14.90 -5.64
CA ARG A 186 -12.56 15.85 -6.46
C ARG A 186 -12.12 17.29 -6.24
N GLU A 187 -11.82 17.64 -4.99
CA GLU A 187 -11.45 19.01 -4.61
C GLU A 187 -9.98 19.36 -4.91
N SER A 188 -9.15 18.37 -5.26
CA SER A 188 -7.72 18.53 -5.60
C SER A 188 -7.48 18.72 -7.09
#